data_AF-B7PU71-F1
#
_entry.id   AF-B7PU71-F1
#
_cell.length_a   1.000
_cell.length_b   1.000
_cell.length_c   1.000
_cell.angle_alpha   90.00
_cell.angle_beta   90.00
_cell.angle_gamma   90.00
#
_symmetry.space_group_name_H-M   'P 1'
#
loop_
_entity.id
_entity.type
_entity.pdbx_description
1 polymer ?
#
loop_
_entity_poly.entity_id
_entity_poly.type
_entity_poly.pdbx_seq_one_letter_code
_entity_poly.pdbx_strand_id
1 'polypeptide(L)'
;LAEDEGSLLVAIIDTNPCASLLESDQGIVSKLLDALSVFCNSHLMLNPCNKLAIIASHSHKSTFIYPKPQESSSDTYSVDGQYELFTEVTGAIKDGVKELVLSDDSESAAGESLLTGGLSLALCYINRIEKESSSQNKIASRILVLSASGESASQYLNFMNVFFTAQKKNVIIDACVLEKDSGLLQQGCDITGGKYMKVPNHAGLLQYLLVILLSPIRCSRYLEQRVPFLFHHRPLVGMMRGIVWLHQACCCLCLFCAFSPICSTCQTAFKFTGPLPSLLKSKKKKQRLGI
;
A
#
# COMPACT_ATOMS: atom_id res chain seq x y z
N LEU A 1 21.78 27.16 1.78
CA LEU A 1 20.65 27.85 2.43
C LEU A 1 19.39 27.68 1.59
N ALA A 2 18.89 26.45 1.50
CA ALA A 2 17.51 26.16 1.09
C ALA A 2 16.91 25.37 2.28
N GLU A 3 16.77 26.12 3.35
CA GLU A 3 16.38 25.75 4.73
C GLU A 3 15.01 26.45 4.88
N ASP A 4 13.84 25.84 4.92
CA ASP A 4 13.38 24.52 5.35
C ASP A 4 12.22 24.06 4.45
N GLU A 5 12.48 23.18 3.48
CA GLU A 5 11.38 22.45 2.84
C GLU A 5 10.92 21.34 3.78
N GLY A 6 9.86 21.62 4.56
CA GLY A 6 9.19 20.60 5.37
C GLY A 6 8.72 19.42 4.50
N SER A 7 8.75 18.22 5.07
CA SER A 7 8.25 17.01 4.42
C SER A 7 7.02 16.45 5.15
N LEU A 8 6.08 15.92 4.39
CA LEU A 8 4.88 15.26 4.89
C LEU A 8 5.04 13.75 4.69
N LEU A 9 5.07 13.00 5.79
CA LEU A 9 5.01 11.55 5.77
C LEU A 9 3.59 11.10 6.12
N VAL A 10 2.97 10.31 5.25
CA VAL A 10 1.73 9.62 5.55
C VAL A 10 2.01 8.13 5.69
N ALA A 11 1.90 7.60 6.91
CA ALA A 11 2.08 6.18 7.20
C ALA A 11 0.71 5.48 7.18
N ILE A 12 0.58 4.44 6.37
CA ILE A 12 -0.60 3.58 6.30
C ILE A 12 -0.23 2.25 6.94
N ILE A 13 -0.93 1.91 8.01
CA ILE A 13 -0.73 0.68 8.78
C ILE A 13 -1.88 -0.27 8.44
N ASP A 14 -1.55 -1.40 7.84
CA ASP A 14 -2.49 -2.51 7.70
C ASP A 14 -2.66 -3.21 9.04
N THR A 15 -3.85 -3.11 9.62
CA THR A 15 -4.17 -3.71 10.92
C THR A 15 -4.94 -5.01 10.79
N ASN A 16 -5.09 -5.55 9.58
CA ASN A 16 -5.80 -6.82 9.38
C ASN A 16 -5.06 -7.94 10.14
N PRO A 17 -5.72 -8.65 11.07
CA PRO A 17 -5.12 -9.77 11.78
C PRO A 17 -4.81 -10.91 10.80
N CYS A 18 -3.58 -10.96 10.27
CA CYS A 18 -3.11 -12.17 9.61
C CYS A 18 -2.93 -13.24 10.69
N ALA A 19 -3.69 -14.34 10.58
CA ALA A 19 -3.65 -15.47 11.52
C ALA A 19 -2.22 -15.97 11.78
N SER A 20 -1.37 -15.92 10.76
CA SER A 20 0.07 -16.26 10.81
C SER A 20 0.88 -15.36 11.76
N LEU A 21 0.58 -14.06 11.84
CA LEU A 21 1.28 -13.09 12.68
C LEU A 21 0.83 -13.15 14.16
N LEU A 22 -0.40 -13.63 14.38
CA LEU A 22 -0.97 -13.89 15.71
C LEU A 22 -0.53 -15.23 16.29
N GLU A 23 -0.34 -16.24 15.43
CA GLU A 23 0.07 -17.60 15.83
C GLU A 23 1.56 -17.72 16.14
N SER A 24 2.42 -16.84 15.59
CA SER A 24 3.87 -17.07 15.56
C SER A 24 4.69 -16.49 16.73
N ASP A 25 4.19 -15.53 17.52
CA ASP A 25 4.78 -15.20 18.84
C ASP A 25 3.98 -14.10 19.55
N GLN A 26 3.80 -14.25 20.87
CA GLN A 26 3.20 -13.22 21.72
C GLN A 26 4.11 -11.97 21.77
N GLY A 27 3.88 -11.01 20.87
CA GLY A 27 4.54 -9.69 20.90
C GLY A 27 5.25 -9.25 19.62
N ILE A 28 5.06 -9.93 18.48
CA ILE A 28 5.56 -9.41 17.19
C ILE A 28 4.85 -8.09 16.84
N VAL A 29 3.53 -8.02 17.02
CA VAL A 29 2.74 -6.82 16.73
C VAL A 29 3.15 -5.65 17.63
N SER A 30 3.39 -5.88 18.93
CA SER A 30 3.85 -4.79 19.81
C SER A 30 5.22 -4.26 19.40
N LYS A 31 6.18 -5.15 19.09
CA LYS A 31 7.49 -4.77 18.56
C LYS A 31 7.40 -4.03 17.23
N LEU A 32 6.47 -4.42 16.36
CA LEU A 32 6.18 -3.75 15.08
C LEU A 32 5.69 -2.32 15.31
N LEU A 33 4.70 -2.15 16.20
CA LEU A 33 4.14 -0.83 16.54
C LEU A 33 5.16 0.06 17.24
N ASP A 34 6.00 -0.50 18.12
CA ASP A 34 7.10 0.23 18.74
C ASP A 34 8.13 0.69 17.69
N ALA A 35 8.53 -0.21 16.77
CA ALA A 35 9.44 0.14 15.68
C ALA A 35 8.86 1.23 14.75
N LEU A 36 7.55 1.17 14.44
CA LEU A 36 6.87 2.20 13.66
C LEU A 36 6.79 3.53 14.41
N SER A 37 6.53 3.50 15.70
CA SER A 37 6.47 4.70 16.54
C SER A 37 7.85 5.38 16.56
N VAL A 38 8.92 4.62 16.76
CA VAL A 38 10.30 5.13 16.68
C VAL A 38 10.61 5.69 15.30
N PHE A 39 10.18 5.03 14.22
CA PHE A 39 10.35 5.55 12.86
C PHE A 39 9.62 6.87 12.65
N CYS A 40 8.35 6.98 13.08
CA CYS A 40 7.57 8.21 12.98
C CYS A 40 8.23 9.36 13.77
N ASN A 41 8.68 9.08 14.99
CA ASN A 41 9.39 10.05 15.83
C ASN A 41 10.71 10.47 15.17
N SER A 42 11.46 9.53 14.58
CA SER A 42 12.70 9.84 13.86
C SER A 42 12.45 10.76 12.66
N HIS A 43 11.33 10.60 11.95
CA HIS A 43 10.95 11.48 10.84
C HIS A 43 10.67 12.91 11.32
N LEU A 44 9.94 13.05 12.43
CA LEU A 44 9.68 14.36 13.05
C LEU A 44 10.96 15.02 13.57
N MET A 45 11.94 14.24 14.05
CA MET A 45 13.24 14.75 14.50
C MET A 45 14.11 15.31 13.37
N LEU A 46 13.91 14.92 12.11
CA LEU A 46 14.76 15.35 11.00
C LEU A 46 14.62 16.84 10.66
N ASN A 47 13.41 17.38 10.78
CA ASN A 47 13.14 18.79 10.49
C ASN A 47 11.91 19.24 11.30
N PRO A 48 11.98 20.38 12.02
CA PRO A 48 10.82 20.92 12.77
C PRO A 48 9.59 21.24 11.89
N CYS A 49 9.78 21.45 10.58
CA CYS A 49 8.67 21.67 9.64
C CYS A 49 8.06 20.38 9.10
N ASN A 50 8.52 19.20 9.53
CA ASN A 50 7.96 17.93 9.10
C ASN A 50 6.58 17.70 9.70
N LYS A 51 5.68 17.16 8.88
CA LYS A 51 4.32 16.79 9.25
C LYS A 51 4.16 15.28 9.13
N LEU A 52 3.34 14.72 10.01
CA LEU A 52 3.04 13.30 10.04
C LEU A 52 1.52 13.10 9.98
N ALA A 53 1.09 12.09 9.23
CA ALA A 53 -0.25 11.54 9.34
C ALA A 53 -0.18 10.02 9.37
N ILE A 54 -1.01 9.41 10.20
CA ILE A 54 -1.07 7.96 10.37
C ILE A 54 -2.49 7.52 10.13
N ILE A 55 -2.65 6.59 9.18
CA ILE A 55 -3.92 6.00 8.78
C ILE A 55 -3.82 4.51 9.07
N ALA A 56 -4.81 3.96 9.75
CA ALA A 56 -4.95 2.51 9.82
C ALA A 56 -5.99 2.03 8.82
N SER A 57 -5.68 0.90 8.18
CA SER A 57 -6.57 0.21 7.27
C SER A 57 -6.96 -1.13 7.88
N HIS A 58 -8.24 -1.24 8.22
CA HIS A 58 -8.88 -2.46 8.66
C HIS A 58 -9.80 -3.00 7.57
N SER A 59 -10.20 -4.27 7.68
CA SER A 59 -11.09 -4.96 6.74
C SER A 59 -12.43 -4.25 6.54
N HIS A 60 -12.93 -3.55 7.57
CA HIS A 60 -14.23 -2.87 7.55
C HIS A 60 -14.14 -1.36 7.45
N LYS A 61 -13.02 -0.74 7.87
CA LYS A 61 -12.87 0.71 7.91
C LYS A 61 -11.41 1.13 7.74
N SER A 62 -11.19 2.26 7.08
CA SER A 62 -9.90 2.95 7.09
C SER A 62 -10.07 4.28 7.83
N THR A 63 -9.32 4.48 8.91
CA THR A 63 -9.48 5.63 9.81
C THR A 63 -8.15 6.32 10.06
N PHE A 64 -8.19 7.64 10.30
CA PHE A 64 -7.03 8.39 10.75
C PHE A 64 -6.79 8.08 12.22
N ILE A 65 -5.59 7.59 12.55
CA ILE A 65 -5.10 7.48 13.92
C ILE A 65 -4.51 8.82 14.36
N TYR A 66 -3.78 9.48 13.46
CA TYR A 66 -3.16 10.78 13.68
C TYR A 66 -3.25 11.62 12.40
N PRO A 67 -3.58 12.92 12.47
CA PRO A 67 -3.92 13.70 13.67
C PRO A 67 -5.33 13.37 14.20
N LYS A 68 -5.50 13.38 15.54
CA LYS A 68 -6.83 13.25 16.15
C LYS A 68 -7.63 14.56 15.94
N PRO A 69 -8.94 14.50 15.66
CA PRO A 69 -9.81 15.69 15.71
C PRO A 69 -9.70 16.35 17.10
N GLN A 70 -9.68 17.69 17.15
CA GLN A 70 -9.27 18.55 18.28
C GLN A 70 -10.04 18.42 19.63
N GLU A 71 -10.72 17.31 19.92
CA GLU A 71 -11.56 17.15 21.11
C GLU A 71 -10.90 16.37 22.26
N SER A 72 -9.66 15.89 22.09
CA SER A 72 -8.97 15.07 23.10
C SER A 72 -7.51 15.48 23.34
N SER A 73 -7.25 16.76 23.57
CA SER A 73 -6.02 17.16 24.26
C SER A 73 -6.17 16.80 25.74
N SER A 74 -6.05 15.52 26.08
CA SER A 74 -5.71 15.15 27.45
C SER A 74 -4.30 15.70 27.68
N ASP A 75 -4.18 16.72 28.54
CA ASP A 75 -2.93 17.29 29.02
C ASP A 75 -2.06 16.18 29.63
N THR A 76 -1.33 15.49 28.77
CA THR A 76 -0.47 14.37 29.17
C THR A 76 0.86 15.01 29.51
N TYR A 77 0.96 15.50 30.74
CA TYR A 77 2.21 16.06 31.25
C TYR A 77 3.31 15.01 31.10
N SER A 78 4.38 15.36 30.38
CA SER A 78 5.51 14.48 30.16
C SER A 78 6.22 14.20 31.46
N VAL A 79 6.17 12.95 31.92
CA VAL A 79 6.80 12.51 33.17
C VAL A 79 8.33 12.47 33.07
N ASP A 80 8.91 12.57 31.86
CA ASP A 80 10.26 12.06 31.59
C ASP A 80 11.15 12.96 30.70
N GLY A 81 10.81 14.25 30.54
CA GLY A 81 11.60 15.17 29.68
C GLY A 81 11.63 14.82 28.19
N GLN A 82 10.86 13.83 27.77
CA GLN A 82 10.63 13.47 26.38
C GLN A 82 9.75 14.52 25.70
N TYR A 83 9.95 14.72 24.40
CA TYR A 83 9.17 15.68 23.62
C TYR A 83 7.71 15.25 23.55
N GLU A 84 6.79 16.12 23.99
CA GLU A 84 5.36 15.82 24.16
C GLU A 84 4.72 15.24 22.89
N LEU A 85 5.06 15.79 21.72
CA LEU A 85 4.54 15.31 20.44
C LEU A 85 4.91 13.84 20.16
N PHE A 86 6.06 13.35 20.62
CA PHE A 86 6.46 11.96 20.40
C PHE A 86 5.67 11.00 21.29
N THR A 87 5.41 11.41 22.53
CA THR A 87 4.55 10.66 23.46
C THR A 87 3.13 10.61 22.93
N GLU A 88 2.61 11.74 22.43
CA GLU A 88 1.27 11.83 21.84
C GLU A 88 1.14 10.92 20.61
N VAL A 89 2.10 10.97 19.67
CA VAL A 89 2.09 10.11 18.48
C VAL A 89 2.17 8.64 18.86
N THR A 90 3.04 8.27 19.80
CA THR A 90 3.20 6.87 20.25
C THR A 90 1.94 6.37 20.96
N GLY A 91 1.33 7.20 21.81
CA GLY A 91 0.05 6.91 22.46
C GLY A 91 -1.07 6.76 21.43
N ALA A 92 -1.17 7.68 20.48
CA ALA A 92 -2.16 7.63 19.42
C ALA A 92 -2.07 6.34 18.58
N ILE A 93 -0.86 5.91 18.19
CA ILE A 93 -0.65 4.63 17.47
C ILE A 93 -1.17 3.45 18.28
N LYS A 94 -0.77 3.35 19.55
CA LYS A 94 -1.15 2.21 20.41
C LYS A 94 -2.64 2.19 20.70
N ASP A 95 -3.22 3.34 21.04
CA ASP A 95 -4.65 3.47 21.33
C ASP A 95 -5.50 3.23 20.07
N GLY A 96 -5.09 3.79 18.93
CA GLY A 96 -5.79 3.64 17.67
C GLY A 96 -5.83 2.19 17.20
N VAL A 97 -4.71 1.48 17.26
CA VAL A 97 -4.69 0.05 16.91
C VAL A 97 -5.48 -0.77 17.92
N LYS A 98 -5.40 -0.45 19.23
CA LYS A 98 -6.19 -1.13 20.25
C LYS A 98 -7.69 -0.96 20.04
N GLU A 99 -8.16 0.24 19.71
CA GLU A 99 -9.56 0.51 19.40
C GLU A 99 -10.03 -0.27 18.17
N LEU A 100 -9.19 -0.35 17.13
CA LEU A 100 -9.50 -1.10 15.92
C LEU A 100 -9.64 -2.60 16.18
N VAL A 101 -8.72 -3.17 16.95
CA VAL A 101 -8.75 -4.58 17.34
C VAL A 101 -9.95 -4.89 18.25
N LEU A 102 -10.30 -3.98 19.16
CA LEU A 102 -11.47 -4.14 20.03
C LEU A 102 -12.80 -3.98 19.29
N SER A 103 -12.83 -3.18 18.21
CA SER A 103 -14.02 -3.01 17.37
C SER A 103 -14.30 -4.19 16.44
N ASP A 104 -13.40 -5.18 16.42
CA ASP A 104 -13.50 -6.36 15.59
C ASP A 104 -14.31 -7.44 16.31
N ASP A 105 -15.64 -7.35 16.22
CA ASP A 105 -16.52 -8.41 16.68
C ASP A 105 -16.36 -9.66 15.80
N SER A 106 -16.06 -10.78 16.44
CA SER A 106 -15.53 -12.04 15.93
C SER A 106 -16.42 -12.86 14.97
N GLU A 107 -17.31 -12.22 14.19
CA GLU A 107 -18.20 -12.89 13.22
C GLU A 107 -17.94 -12.51 11.75
N SER A 108 -17.07 -11.53 11.50
CA SER A 108 -16.70 -11.15 10.13
C SER A 108 -15.53 -11.99 9.65
N ALA A 109 -15.80 -12.99 8.82
CA ALA A 109 -14.77 -13.78 8.11
C ALA A 109 -13.68 -12.85 7.55
N ALA A 110 -12.41 -13.14 7.89
CA ALA A 110 -11.18 -12.45 7.48
C ALA A 110 -11.35 -11.64 6.18
N GLY A 111 -11.79 -10.39 6.34
CA GLY A 111 -12.04 -9.51 5.22
C GLY A 111 -10.72 -9.11 4.57
N GLU A 112 -10.76 -8.84 3.28
CA GLU A 112 -9.61 -8.27 2.58
C GLU A 112 -9.33 -6.88 3.15
N SER A 113 -8.07 -6.55 3.40
CA SER A 113 -7.70 -5.22 3.89
C SER A 113 -8.15 -4.15 2.89
N LEU A 114 -8.80 -3.08 3.34
CA LEU A 114 -9.20 -1.95 2.50
C LEU A 114 -8.06 -0.95 2.28
N LEU A 115 -6.86 -1.44 1.93
CA LEU A 115 -5.65 -0.63 1.73
C LEU A 115 -5.85 0.50 0.72
N THR A 116 -6.65 0.24 -0.32
CA THR A 116 -7.01 1.26 -1.32
C THR A 116 -7.79 2.43 -0.70
N GLY A 117 -8.65 2.15 0.28
CA GLY A 117 -9.37 3.19 1.03
C GLY A 117 -8.41 4.08 1.80
N GLY A 118 -7.45 3.47 2.53
CA GLY A 118 -6.40 4.20 3.25
C GLY A 118 -5.53 5.06 2.33
N LEU A 119 -5.12 4.54 1.17
CA LEU A 119 -4.35 5.30 0.18
C LEU A 119 -5.15 6.47 -0.42
N SER A 120 -6.44 6.28 -0.65
CA SER A 120 -7.32 7.35 -1.16
C SER A 120 -7.46 8.47 -0.13
N LEU A 121 -7.62 8.12 1.16
CA LEU A 121 -7.64 9.09 2.26
C LEU A 121 -6.31 9.84 2.37
N ALA A 122 -5.17 9.14 2.23
CA ALA A 122 -3.85 9.74 2.23
C ALA A 122 -3.69 10.78 1.10
N LEU A 123 -4.08 10.43 -0.14
CA LEU A 123 -4.01 11.36 -1.27
C LEU A 123 -4.93 12.57 -1.10
N CYS A 124 -6.14 12.37 -0.57
CA CYS A 124 -7.05 13.46 -0.23
C CYS A 124 -6.47 14.39 0.83
N TYR A 125 -5.83 13.83 1.86
CA TYR A 125 -5.19 14.58 2.93
C TYR A 125 -3.98 15.40 2.42
N ILE A 126 -3.13 14.78 1.61
CA ILE A 126 -1.99 15.47 0.96
C ILE A 126 -2.51 16.64 0.10
N ASN A 127 -3.54 16.41 -0.70
CA ASN A 127 -4.13 17.47 -1.54
C ASN A 127 -4.74 18.61 -0.71
N ARG A 128 -5.28 18.30 0.48
CA ARG A 128 -5.77 19.32 1.41
C ARG A 128 -4.60 20.16 1.95
N ILE A 129 -3.54 19.52 2.45
CA ILE A 129 -2.36 20.22 2.98
C ILE A 129 -1.67 21.05 1.90
N GLU A 130 -1.56 20.52 0.68
CA GLU A 130 -0.97 21.22 -0.47
C GLU A 130 -1.72 22.54 -0.76
N LYS A 131 -3.07 22.51 -0.70
CA LYS A 131 -3.90 23.71 -0.83
C LYS A 131 -3.73 24.68 0.33
N GLU A 132 -3.70 24.18 1.57
CA GLU A 132 -3.48 25.01 2.76
C GLU A 132 -2.07 25.65 2.78
N SER A 133 -1.08 24.96 2.24
CA SER A 133 0.33 25.38 2.22
C SER A 133 0.73 26.20 0.98
N SER A 134 -0.22 26.46 0.06
CA SER A 134 0.03 27.13 -1.23
C SER A 134 0.60 28.55 -1.09
N SER A 135 0.57 29.15 0.10
CA SER A 135 1.03 30.52 0.34
C SER A 135 2.47 30.62 0.87
N GLN A 136 3.09 29.56 1.40
CA GLN A 136 4.39 29.73 2.10
C GLN A 136 5.47 28.67 1.89
N ASN A 137 5.23 27.41 1.49
CA ASN A 137 6.31 26.47 1.11
C ASN A 137 5.76 25.20 0.45
N LYS A 138 6.44 24.68 -0.58
CA LYS A 138 6.09 23.40 -1.21
C LYS A 138 6.57 22.24 -0.32
N ILE A 139 5.64 21.57 0.34
CA ILE A 139 5.92 20.43 1.21
C ILE A 139 6.09 19.16 0.35
N ALA A 140 7.23 18.49 0.46
CA ALA A 140 7.44 17.20 -0.21
C ALA A 140 6.64 16.11 0.49
N SER A 141 5.73 15.44 -0.21
CA SER A 141 4.86 14.41 0.37
C SER A 141 5.31 13.00 -0.01
N ARG A 142 5.31 12.09 0.95
CA ARG A 142 5.65 10.66 0.78
C ARG A 142 4.65 9.80 1.55
N ILE A 143 4.26 8.69 0.95
CA ILE A 143 3.39 7.70 1.57
C ILE A 143 4.22 6.45 1.88
N LEU A 144 4.14 5.95 3.11
CA LEU A 144 4.68 4.65 3.51
C LEU A 144 3.50 3.71 3.75
N VAL A 145 3.49 2.55 3.10
CA VAL A 145 2.53 1.48 3.33
C VAL A 145 3.21 0.34 4.06
N LEU A 146 2.73 -0.01 5.24
CA LEU A 146 3.08 -1.25 5.91
C LEU A 146 1.94 -2.23 5.72
N SER A 147 2.18 -3.28 4.96
CA SER A 147 1.20 -4.32 4.68
C SER A 147 1.63 -5.64 5.28
N ALA A 148 0.75 -6.22 6.10
CA ALA A 148 0.89 -7.58 6.61
C ALA A 148 0.07 -8.56 5.76
N SER A 149 -1.04 -8.08 5.17
CA SER A 149 -1.98 -8.90 4.43
C SER A 149 -1.59 -9.14 2.98
N GLY A 150 -2.14 -10.21 2.41
CA GLY A 150 -2.00 -10.54 0.99
C GLY A 150 -2.98 -9.74 0.13
N GLU A 151 -2.53 -9.34 -1.06
CA GLU A 151 -3.41 -8.69 -2.04
C GLU A 151 -4.50 -9.60 -2.61
N SER A 152 -5.67 -8.99 -2.82
CA SER A 152 -6.79 -9.59 -3.54
C SER A 152 -6.93 -9.06 -4.96
N ALA A 153 -7.38 -9.93 -5.87
CA ALA A 153 -7.58 -9.57 -7.27
C ALA A 153 -8.77 -8.60 -7.48
N SER A 154 -9.73 -8.58 -6.55
CA SER A 154 -10.91 -7.72 -6.55
C SER A 154 -10.53 -6.22 -6.50
N GLN A 155 -9.46 -5.87 -5.78
CA GLN A 155 -9.05 -4.50 -5.53
C GLN A 155 -8.07 -3.94 -6.58
N TYR A 156 -7.64 -4.76 -7.56
CA TYR A 156 -6.63 -4.38 -8.56
C TYR A 156 -6.91 -3.02 -9.24
N LEU A 157 -8.15 -2.83 -9.72
CA LEU A 157 -8.54 -1.60 -10.42
C LEU A 157 -8.42 -0.38 -9.52
N ASN A 158 -8.80 -0.53 -8.26
CA ASN A 158 -8.79 0.56 -7.30
C ASN A 158 -7.35 0.96 -6.97
N PHE A 159 -6.45 -0.02 -6.76
CA PHE A 159 -5.02 0.24 -6.57
C PHE A 159 -4.40 0.96 -7.77
N MET A 160 -4.68 0.50 -9.00
CA MET A 160 -4.15 1.13 -10.21
C MET A 160 -4.62 2.59 -10.33
N ASN A 161 -5.89 2.88 -10.06
CA ASN A 161 -6.40 4.26 -10.08
C ASN A 161 -5.69 5.15 -9.06
N VAL A 162 -5.42 4.62 -7.87
CA VAL A 162 -4.67 5.33 -6.82
C VAL A 162 -3.21 5.57 -7.23
N PHE A 163 -2.52 4.56 -7.77
CA PHE A 163 -1.12 4.71 -8.19
C PHE A 163 -0.95 5.72 -9.32
N PHE A 164 -1.82 5.71 -10.32
CA PHE A 164 -1.80 6.73 -11.39
C PHE A 164 -2.14 8.13 -10.86
N THR A 165 -3.04 8.23 -9.87
CA THR A 165 -3.35 9.50 -9.22
C THR A 165 -2.15 10.03 -8.43
N ALA A 166 -1.48 9.15 -7.68
CA ALA A 166 -0.26 9.47 -6.93
C ALA A 166 0.87 9.92 -7.87
N GLN A 167 1.05 9.23 -9.00
CA GLN A 167 2.02 9.60 -10.03
C GLN A 167 1.72 10.99 -10.60
N LYS A 168 0.47 11.30 -10.93
CA LYS A 168 0.06 12.63 -11.41
C LYS A 168 0.30 13.73 -10.37
N LYS A 169 0.19 13.40 -9.08
CA LYS A 169 0.48 14.29 -7.96
C LYS A 169 1.96 14.32 -7.55
N ASN A 170 2.83 13.56 -8.22
CA ASN A 170 4.26 13.39 -7.88
C ASN A 170 4.49 12.99 -6.42
N VAL A 171 3.63 12.11 -5.88
CA VAL A 171 3.78 11.54 -4.54
C VAL A 171 4.41 10.17 -4.65
N ILE A 172 5.49 9.95 -3.89
CA ILE A 172 6.20 8.67 -3.85
C ILE A 172 5.50 7.73 -2.86
N ILE A 173 5.27 6.49 -3.27
CA ILE A 173 4.71 5.43 -2.41
C ILE A 173 5.79 4.38 -2.14
N ASP A 174 6.21 4.28 -0.89
CA ASP A 174 7.08 3.21 -0.43
C ASP A 174 6.25 2.12 0.24
N ALA A 175 6.56 0.85 -0.04
CA ALA A 175 5.83 -0.28 0.51
C ALA A 175 6.77 -1.24 1.25
N CYS A 176 6.38 -1.58 2.48
CA CYS A 176 7.04 -2.54 3.34
C CYS A 176 6.08 -3.70 3.59
N VAL A 177 6.46 -4.90 3.16
CA VAL A 177 5.63 -6.10 3.27
C VAL A 177 6.28 -7.10 4.22
N LEU A 178 5.49 -7.61 5.17
CA LEU A 178 5.99 -8.49 6.23
C LEU A 178 6.06 -9.96 5.79
N GLU A 179 4.96 -10.53 5.31
CA GLU A 179 4.91 -11.98 5.04
C GLU A 179 4.96 -12.30 3.54
N LYS A 180 3.93 -11.88 2.79
CA LYS A 180 3.66 -12.37 1.44
C LYS A 180 4.00 -11.32 0.40
N ASP A 181 4.87 -11.67 -0.55
CA ASP A 181 5.16 -10.79 -1.69
C ASP A 181 3.89 -10.43 -2.46
N SER A 182 3.76 -9.14 -2.74
CA SER A 182 2.63 -8.56 -3.45
C SER A 182 3.14 -8.00 -4.77
N GLY A 183 2.59 -8.52 -5.86
CA GLY A 183 2.94 -8.06 -7.21
C GLY A 183 2.36 -6.69 -7.53
N LEU A 184 1.21 -6.30 -6.95
CA LEU A 184 0.60 -5.00 -7.30
C LEU A 184 1.23 -3.86 -6.50
N LEU A 185 1.61 -4.04 -5.23
CA LEU A 185 2.40 -3.04 -4.50
C LEU A 185 3.76 -2.82 -5.14
N GLN A 186 4.42 -3.89 -5.64
CA GLN A 186 5.66 -3.76 -6.43
C GLN A 186 5.44 -2.88 -7.66
N GLN A 187 4.39 -3.16 -8.44
CA GLN A 187 4.02 -2.33 -9.59
C GLN A 187 3.71 -0.89 -9.19
N GLY A 188 3.03 -0.67 -8.06
CA GLY A 188 2.71 0.65 -7.53
C GLY A 188 3.96 1.46 -7.15
N CYS A 189 4.94 0.81 -6.52
CA CYS A 189 6.24 1.42 -6.22
C CYS A 189 6.97 1.80 -7.52
N ASP A 190 6.98 0.92 -8.52
CA ASP A 190 7.63 1.21 -9.82
C ASP A 190 6.96 2.38 -10.56
N ILE A 191 5.62 2.46 -10.55
CA ILE A 191 4.86 3.55 -11.20
C ILE A 191 5.14 4.90 -10.53
N THR A 192 5.25 4.91 -9.20
CA THR A 192 5.48 6.14 -8.42
C THR A 192 6.96 6.49 -8.23
N GLY A 193 7.88 5.57 -8.55
CA GLY A 193 9.31 5.71 -8.30
C GLY A 193 9.71 5.52 -6.83
N GLY A 194 8.88 4.81 -6.06
CA GLY A 194 9.14 4.46 -4.67
C GLY A 194 9.89 3.14 -4.50
N LYS A 195 10.08 2.73 -3.25
CA LYS A 195 10.81 1.52 -2.88
C LYS A 195 9.88 0.45 -2.37
N TYR A 196 10.03 -0.76 -2.89
CA TYR A 196 9.39 -1.96 -2.37
C TYR A 196 10.39 -2.77 -1.56
N MET A 197 10.00 -3.20 -0.36
CA MET A 197 10.84 -4.02 0.51
C MET A 197 10.03 -5.12 1.17
N LYS A 198 10.53 -6.35 1.04
CA LYS A 198 10.09 -7.48 1.85
C LYS A 198 10.98 -7.60 3.08
N VAL A 199 10.39 -7.74 4.25
CA VAL A 199 11.12 -7.89 5.51
C VAL A 199 11.43 -9.38 5.74
N PRO A 200 12.71 -9.82 5.71
CA PRO A 200 13.05 -11.21 5.94
C PRO A 200 12.99 -11.60 7.42
N ASN A 201 13.24 -10.64 8.32
CA ASN A 201 13.23 -10.83 9.75
C ASN A 201 12.52 -9.66 10.46
N HIS A 202 11.42 -9.98 11.16
CA HIS A 202 10.62 -9.02 11.91
C HIS A 202 11.41 -8.30 13.02
N ALA A 203 12.41 -8.96 13.63
CA ALA A 203 13.23 -8.36 14.69
C ALA A 203 14.14 -7.21 14.18
N GLY A 204 14.51 -7.24 12.90
CA GLY A 204 15.32 -6.21 12.26
C GLY A 204 14.51 -5.09 11.60
N LEU A 205 13.19 -5.07 11.76
CA LEU A 205 12.30 -4.14 11.04
C LEU A 205 12.73 -2.68 11.19
N LEU A 206 13.07 -2.25 12.41
CA LEU A 206 13.47 -0.87 12.67
C LEU A 206 14.69 -0.47 11.85
N GLN A 207 15.68 -1.35 11.71
CA GLN A 207 16.86 -1.10 10.89
C GLN A 207 16.48 -0.91 9.43
N TYR A 208 15.58 -1.73 8.91
CA TYR A 208 15.08 -1.61 7.54
C TYR A 208 14.32 -0.29 7.32
N LEU A 209 13.41 0.07 8.24
CA LEU A 209 12.67 1.33 8.20
C LEU A 209 13.61 2.54 8.22
N LEU A 210 14.57 2.57 9.13
CA LEU A 210 15.49 3.70 9.28
C LEU A 210 16.47 3.81 8.10
N VAL A 211 17.08 2.70 7.66
CA VAL A 211 18.14 2.78 6.63
C VAL A 211 17.57 3.06 5.24
N ILE A 212 16.43 2.45 4.89
CA ILE A 212 15.94 2.44 3.51
C ILE A 212 14.87 3.51 3.28
N LEU A 213 14.00 3.73 4.27
CA LEU A 213 12.79 4.55 4.14
C LEU A 213 12.94 5.94 4.76
N LEU A 214 13.81 6.11 5.77
CA LEU A 214 14.11 7.43 6.34
C LEU A 214 15.02 8.27 5.44
N SER A 215 15.76 7.66 4.52
CA SER A 215 16.66 8.41 3.63
C SER A 215 15.87 9.46 2.83
N PRO A 216 16.21 10.75 2.97
CA PRO A 216 15.55 11.80 2.20
C PRO A 216 15.77 11.58 0.70
N ILE A 217 14.80 12.02 -0.10
CA ILE A 217 14.76 11.88 -1.57
C ILE A 217 16.07 12.35 -2.22
N ARG A 218 16.72 13.36 -1.64
CA ARG A 218 17.98 13.95 -2.12
C ARG A 218 19.19 13.00 -1.96
N CYS A 219 19.24 12.21 -0.89
CA CYS A 219 20.31 11.23 -0.66
C CYS A 219 19.99 9.86 -1.27
N SER A 220 18.72 9.59 -1.61
CA SER A 220 18.32 8.32 -2.22
C SER A 220 19.00 8.04 -3.56
N ARG A 221 19.46 9.07 -4.30
CA ARG A 221 20.24 8.91 -5.55
C ARG A 221 21.64 8.35 -5.33
N TYR A 222 22.22 8.51 -4.13
CA TYR A 222 23.57 8.04 -3.81
C TYR A 222 23.57 6.68 -3.09
N LEU A 223 22.47 6.35 -2.40
CA LEU A 223 22.26 5.08 -1.72
C LEU A 223 21.46 4.07 -2.59
N GLU A 224 21.53 4.18 -3.92
CA GLU A 224 20.88 3.25 -4.84
C GLU A 224 21.58 1.88 -4.83
N GLN A 225 21.38 1.13 -3.75
CA GLN A 225 21.41 -0.32 -3.82
C GLN A 225 20.07 -0.75 -4.42
N ARG A 226 19.88 -0.49 -5.72
CA ARG A 226 18.77 -1.08 -6.47
C ARG A 226 19.01 -2.58 -6.43
N VAL A 227 18.23 -3.31 -5.65
CA VAL A 227 18.13 -4.75 -5.84
C VAL A 227 17.49 -4.92 -7.21
N PRO A 228 18.21 -5.41 -8.23
CA PRO A 228 17.68 -5.47 -9.58
C PRO A 228 16.69 -6.63 -9.62
N PHE A 229 15.43 -6.38 -9.31
CA PHE A 229 14.36 -7.31 -9.62
C PHE A 229 13.49 -6.70 -10.73
N LEU A 230 13.83 -7.08 -11.96
CA LEU A 230 13.11 -6.73 -13.16
C LEU A 230 11.83 -7.57 -13.17
N PHE A 231 10.67 -6.99 -12.82
CA PHE A 231 9.39 -7.68 -13.03
C PHE A 231 8.65 -7.16 -14.26
N HIS A 232 8.13 -8.11 -15.04
CA HIS A 232 7.48 -7.85 -16.31
C HIS A 232 6.12 -7.16 -16.10
N HIS A 233 5.98 -5.94 -16.64
CA HIS A 233 4.69 -5.29 -16.86
C HIS A 233 3.81 -6.14 -17.79
N ARG A 234 3.01 -7.07 -17.25
CA ARG A 234 2.02 -7.83 -18.03
C ARG A 234 0.69 -7.88 -17.29
N PRO A 235 -0.43 -7.58 -17.97
CA PRO A 235 -1.75 -7.72 -17.38
C PRO A 235 -2.05 -9.20 -17.12
N LEU A 236 -2.35 -9.55 -15.86
CA LEU A 236 -2.89 -10.85 -15.48
C LEU A 236 -4.43 -10.76 -15.49
N VAL A 237 -5.10 -11.58 -16.29
CA VAL A 237 -6.55 -11.75 -16.24
C VAL A 237 -6.88 -12.81 -15.18
N GLY A 238 -7.71 -12.44 -14.20
CA GLY A 238 -8.01 -13.20 -12.98
C GLY A 238 -8.78 -14.53 -13.13
N MET A 239 -8.81 -15.14 -14.32
CA MET A 239 -9.52 -16.42 -14.52
C MET A 239 -8.65 -17.62 -14.89
N MET A 240 -7.36 -17.44 -15.20
CA MET A 240 -6.39 -18.54 -15.32
C MET A 240 -4.97 -18.00 -15.22
N ARG A 241 -4.11 -18.63 -14.42
CA ARG A 241 -2.64 -18.41 -14.43
C ARG A 241 -2.07 -18.89 -15.78
N GLY A 242 -2.26 -18.09 -16.83
CA GLY A 242 -1.83 -18.40 -18.18
C GLY A 242 -1.49 -17.12 -18.93
N ILE A 243 -0.35 -17.13 -19.62
CA ILE A 243 0.14 -16.02 -20.44
C ILE A 243 -0.71 -15.95 -21.71
N VAL A 244 -1.34 -14.79 -21.97
CA VAL A 244 -2.23 -14.59 -23.12
C VAL A 244 -1.55 -13.70 -24.16
N TRP A 245 -1.59 -14.15 -25.43
CA TRP A 245 -0.89 -13.54 -26.56
C TRP A 245 -1.81 -12.73 -27.51
N LEU A 246 -3.14 -12.77 -27.33
CA LEU A 246 -4.09 -12.01 -28.16
C LEU A 246 -4.90 -11.03 -27.32
N HIS A 247 -4.88 -9.76 -27.72
CA HIS A 247 -5.66 -8.68 -27.13
C HIS A 247 -6.73 -8.25 -28.14
N GLN A 248 -8.01 -8.50 -27.85
CA GLN A 248 -9.12 -7.87 -28.56
C GLN A 248 -9.84 -6.96 -27.57
N ALA A 249 -9.60 -5.66 -27.69
CA ALA A 249 -10.23 -4.67 -26.82
C ALA A 249 -11.70 -4.51 -27.24
N CYS A 250 -12.62 -4.82 -26.33
CA CYS A 250 -14.00 -4.37 -26.43
C CYS A 250 -14.09 -2.89 -26.03
N CYS A 251 -15.13 -2.17 -26.43
CA CYS A 251 -15.36 -0.77 -26.01
C CYS A 251 -15.34 -0.56 -24.48
N CYS A 252 -15.49 -1.63 -23.69
CA CYS A 252 -15.41 -1.61 -22.23
C CYS A 252 -13.98 -1.79 -21.65
N LEU A 253 -12.93 -1.79 -22.47
CA LEU A 253 -11.53 -2.00 -22.06
C LEU A 253 -11.26 -3.35 -21.34
N CYS A 254 -12.19 -4.31 -21.38
CA CYS A 254 -11.98 -5.63 -20.80
C CYS A 254 -11.05 -6.48 -21.67
N LEU A 255 -10.08 -7.13 -21.03
CA LEU A 255 -9.13 -8.06 -21.62
C LEU A 255 -9.55 -9.49 -21.31
N PHE A 256 -9.67 -10.34 -22.33
CA PHE A 256 -10.10 -11.73 -22.20
C PHE A 256 -8.96 -12.71 -22.51
N CYS A 257 -8.88 -13.79 -21.73
CA CYS A 257 -7.86 -14.83 -21.87
C CYS A 257 -8.13 -15.79 -23.04
N ALA A 258 -9.41 -15.98 -23.40
CA ALA A 258 -9.86 -16.86 -24.47
C ALA A 258 -10.83 -16.11 -25.37
N PHE A 259 -10.90 -16.53 -26.63
CA PHE A 259 -11.87 -16.01 -27.58
C PHE A 259 -13.30 -16.30 -27.10
N SER A 260 -14.08 -15.25 -26.87
CA SER A 260 -15.52 -15.32 -26.63
C SER A 260 -16.23 -14.45 -27.67
N PRO A 261 -17.25 -14.97 -28.38
CA PRO A 261 -18.01 -14.18 -29.36
C PRO A 261 -18.88 -13.09 -28.71
N ILE A 262 -19.12 -13.18 -27.40
CA ILE A 262 -19.92 -12.24 -26.61
C ILE A 262 -19.06 -11.71 -25.45
N CYS A 263 -19.07 -10.40 -25.25
CA CYS A 263 -18.46 -9.74 -24.08
C CYS A 263 -19.18 -10.17 -22.80
N SER A 264 -18.50 -10.81 -21.84
CA SER A 264 -19.15 -11.20 -20.57
C SER A 264 -19.55 -10.00 -19.70
N THR A 265 -18.86 -8.87 -19.84
CA THR A 265 -19.11 -7.65 -19.05
C THR A 265 -20.25 -6.80 -19.60
N CYS A 266 -20.32 -6.68 -20.93
CA CYS A 266 -21.15 -5.71 -21.63
C CYS A 266 -22.18 -6.36 -22.56
N GLN A 267 -22.14 -7.69 -22.69
CA GLN A 267 -23.04 -8.52 -23.50
C GLN A 267 -23.12 -8.13 -24.99
N THR A 268 -22.25 -7.24 -25.46
CA THR A 268 -22.17 -6.89 -26.87
C THR A 268 -21.50 -8.02 -27.66
N ALA A 269 -22.10 -8.34 -28.79
CA ALA A 269 -21.52 -9.26 -29.77
C ALA A 269 -20.40 -8.55 -30.53
N PHE A 270 -19.23 -9.19 -30.62
CA PHE A 270 -18.14 -8.64 -31.41
C PHE A 270 -18.49 -8.71 -32.91
N LYS A 271 -18.46 -7.56 -33.59
CA LYS A 271 -18.62 -7.51 -35.05
C LYS A 271 -17.28 -7.87 -35.70
N PHE A 272 -17.20 -9.04 -36.32
CA PHE A 272 -16.00 -9.47 -37.05
C PHE A 272 -16.17 -9.16 -38.54
N THR A 273 -15.25 -8.37 -39.10
CA THR A 273 -15.19 -8.03 -40.54
C THR A 273 -14.13 -8.84 -41.30
N GLY A 274 -13.66 -9.96 -40.73
CA GLY A 274 -12.66 -10.84 -41.34
C GLY A 274 -12.89 -12.33 -41.02
N PRO A 275 -12.21 -13.25 -41.71
CA PRO A 275 -12.36 -14.68 -41.49
C PRO A 275 -11.93 -15.07 -40.06
N LEU A 276 -12.80 -15.81 -39.38
CA LEU A 276 -12.57 -16.30 -38.02
C LEU A 276 -11.26 -17.12 -37.95
N PRO A 277 -10.33 -16.82 -37.03
CA PRO A 277 -9.18 -17.68 -36.80
C PRO A 277 -9.65 -19.06 -36.32
N SER A 278 -9.19 -20.12 -37.00
CA SER A 278 -9.58 -21.52 -36.84
C SER A 278 -9.12 -22.20 -35.54
N LEU A 279 -8.98 -21.45 -34.44
CA LEU A 279 -8.49 -21.94 -33.15
C LEU A 279 -9.52 -22.75 -32.34
N LEU A 280 -10.72 -23.01 -32.89
CA LEU A 280 -11.74 -23.86 -32.28
C LEU A 280 -11.57 -25.36 -32.55
N LYS A 281 -10.46 -25.82 -33.16
CA LYS A 281 -10.18 -27.27 -33.22
C LYS A 281 -9.77 -27.76 -31.83
N SER A 282 -10.77 -28.25 -31.11
CA SER A 282 -10.70 -29.14 -29.94
C SER A 282 -9.39 -29.94 -29.91
N LYS A 283 -8.55 -29.68 -28.89
CA LYS A 283 -7.47 -30.59 -28.53
C LYS A 283 -8.12 -31.92 -28.14
N LYS A 284 -8.15 -32.90 -29.06
CA LYS A 284 -8.45 -34.30 -28.74
C LYS A 284 -7.48 -34.74 -27.65
N LYS A 285 -8.04 -35.02 -26.47
CA LYS A 285 -7.37 -35.63 -25.32
C LYS A 285 -6.81 -36.98 -25.79
N LYS A 286 -5.49 -37.08 -25.99
CA LYS A 286 -4.83 -38.39 -26.20
C LYS A 286 -5.01 -39.18 -24.89
N GLN A 287 -5.87 -40.18 -24.90
CA GLN A 287 -5.90 -41.21 -23.87
C GLN A 287 -4.51 -41.85 -23.80
N ARG A 288 -3.86 -41.77 -22.64
CA ARG A 288 -2.78 -42.70 -22.29
C ARG A 288 -3.46 -44.04 -21.98
N LEU A 289 -3.46 -44.96 -22.95
CA LEU A 289 -3.49 -46.38 -22.60
C LEU A 289 -2.10 -46.75 -22.10
N GLY A 290 -2.03 -47.29 -20.89
CA GLY A 290 -0.85 -47.99 -20.42
C GLY A 290 -0.65 -49.28 -21.21
N ILE A 291 0.61 -49.61 -21.45
CA ILE A 291 1.35 -50.80 -21.02
C ILE A 291 2.82 -50.38 -21.04
#